data_AF-A0A101HJF8-F1
#
_entry.id   AF-A0A101HJF8-F1
#
_cell.length_a   1.000
_cell.length_b   1.000
_cell.length_c   1.000
_cell.angle_alpha   90.00
_cell.angle_beta   90.00
_cell.angle_gamma   90.00
#
_symmetry.space_group_name_H-M   'P 1'
#
loop_
_entity.id
_entity.type
_entity.pdbx_description
1 polymer ?
#
loop_
_entity_poly.entity_id
_entity_poly.type
_entity_poly.pdbx_seq_one_letter_code
_entity_poly.pdbx_strand_id
1 'polypeptide(L)'
;MKQQLIITLTPHSRLGYLMLPVMADYDPLPESYSITEAVTPASSCFSSLQPVEQEVVKLAARYSVKNLMKSYSKEKREADFLERVTDREITQYIRPFIEKRHLELIRLIKGSLIPLFVRDELKERHFRREKAVVLLEEPSRMHFHFSRKEIFTYRARVFNKEREVALLDRQYIPLVSKPAVCVIGQELHHFVDVDEQKLKPFLQQQQIVVPERNVEAYIRGFVLKCVKRYDTTGEGLSIVELHHQPVAELTLETDFQLQPVLTLRFRYGSRYFAVNEPRQKEVELIQVAGENAVGWYYRDAAWEQEQIKKLSDSGLLLTPTGQFVVEDSGKEPAGDDLLEWINNHGAILNTFRFLQSESCSHFYTGPIALQMNICDHIDWFDIESIVSFGEIEIPFICFKDHILNHERRYQLPDGRVAILPKAWFTRYEELFR
;
A
#
# COMPACT_ATOMS: atom_id res chain seq x y z
N MET A 1 -5.92 43.35 28.97
CA MET A 1 -5.31 42.51 27.91
C MET A 1 -4.93 41.18 28.54
N LYS A 2 -5.21 40.06 27.86
CA LYS A 2 -4.89 38.72 28.36
C LYS A 2 -3.74 38.17 27.52
N GLN A 3 -2.66 37.72 28.18
CA GLN A 3 -1.58 37.04 27.48
C GLN A 3 -2.02 35.65 27.02
N GLN A 4 -1.73 35.32 25.76
CA GLN A 4 -2.07 34.04 25.13
C GLN A 4 -0.96 33.60 24.18
N LEU A 5 -0.75 32.29 24.09
CA LEU A 5 0.13 31.70 23.08
C LEU A 5 -0.56 31.73 21.73
N ILE A 6 0.13 32.29 20.74
CA ILE A 6 -0.23 32.17 19.34
C ILE A 6 0.94 31.55 18.58
N ILE A 7 0.67 30.97 17.41
CA ILE A 7 1.70 30.51 16.48
C ILE A 7 1.71 31.42 15.26
N THR A 8 2.90 31.79 14.80
CA THR A 8 3.10 32.49 13.54
C THR A 8 3.76 31.59 12.50
N LEU A 9 3.25 31.58 11.28
CA LEU A 9 3.93 31.04 10.09
C LEU A 9 4.85 32.12 9.55
N THR A 10 6.15 31.97 9.83
CA THR A 10 7.16 32.98 9.49
C THR A 10 8.07 32.43 8.39
N PRO A 11 8.28 33.16 7.27
CA PRO A 11 9.21 32.73 6.23
C PRO A 11 10.66 32.83 6.72
N HIS A 12 11.45 31.79 6.47
CA HIS A 12 12.90 31.77 6.68
C HIS A 12 13.62 31.58 5.34
N SER A 13 14.63 32.41 5.07
CA SER A 13 15.34 32.48 3.77
C SER A 13 15.88 31.15 3.26
N ARG A 14 16.43 30.32 4.16
CA ARG A 14 16.97 28.99 3.83
C ARG A 14 16.07 27.80 4.18
N LEU A 15 15.16 27.93 5.15
CA LEU A 15 14.47 26.79 5.77
C LEU A 15 12.99 26.70 5.36
N GLY A 16 12.50 27.67 4.58
CA GLY A 16 11.09 27.82 4.24
C GLY A 16 10.28 28.39 5.40
N TYR A 17 8.97 28.24 5.36
CA TYR A 17 8.11 28.68 6.46
C TYR A 17 8.30 27.82 7.70
N LEU A 18 8.31 28.46 8.87
CA LEU A 18 8.44 27.85 10.19
C LEU A 18 7.25 28.22 11.07
N MET A 19 6.72 27.26 11.81
CA MET A 19 5.72 27.50 12.86
C MET A 19 6.44 28.00 14.12
N LEU A 20 6.26 29.25 14.52
CA LEU A 20 6.96 29.82 15.67
C LEU A 20 5.96 30.25 16.75
N PRO A 21 6.06 29.70 17.99
CA PRO A 21 5.20 30.11 19.09
C PRO A 21 5.68 31.44 19.68
N VAL A 22 4.73 32.34 19.93
CA VAL A 22 4.98 33.68 20.45
C VAL A 22 3.98 34.09 21.55
N MET A 23 4.53 34.83 22.50
CA MET A 23 3.93 35.84 23.38
C MET A 23 2.93 36.78 22.70
N ALA A 24 1.62 36.79 22.99
CA ALA A 24 0.77 37.88 22.50
C ALA A 24 -0.24 38.38 23.53
N ASP A 25 -0.41 39.71 23.59
CA ASP A 25 -1.49 40.36 24.33
C ASP A 25 -2.75 40.37 23.46
N TYR A 26 -3.83 39.76 23.95
CA TYR A 26 -5.13 39.80 23.30
C TYR A 26 -5.98 40.95 23.85
N ASP A 27 -6.46 41.79 22.94
CA ASP A 27 -7.47 42.82 23.20
C ASP A 27 -8.83 42.38 22.64
N PRO A 28 -9.84 42.14 23.49
CA PRO A 28 -11.15 41.67 23.06
C PRO A 28 -11.98 42.74 22.34
N LEU A 29 -11.67 44.03 22.48
CA LEU A 29 -12.45 45.10 21.83
C LEU A 29 -12.22 45.17 20.31
N PRO A 30 -10.98 45.36 19.82
CA PRO A 30 -10.66 45.25 18.40
C PRO A 30 -10.47 43.80 17.94
N GLU A 31 -10.64 42.82 18.83
CA GLU A 31 -10.29 41.41 18.63
C GLU A 31 -8.89 41.21 18.01
N SER A 32 -7.87 41.83 18.61
CA SER A 32 -6.51 41.83 18.07
C SER A 32 -5.48 41.24 19.01
N TYR A 33 -4.44 40.66 18.43
CA TYR A 33 -3.26 40.12 19.09
C TYR A 33 -2.06 41.03 18.83
N SER A 34 -1.30 41.35 19.87
CA SER A 34 -0.06 42.11 19.80
C SER A 34 1.10 41.27 20.32
N ILE A 35 2.03 40.87 19.45
CA ILE A 35 3.19 40.05 19.83
C ILE A 35 4.04 40.80 20.85
N THR A 36 4.28 40.20 22.00
CA THR A 36 5.17 40.69 23.07
C THR A 36 6.58 40.14 22.93
N GLU A 37 6.73 38.81 22.86
CA GLU A 37 8.03 38.13 22.80
C GLU A 37 7.96 36.77 22.09
N ALA A 38 9.12 36.27 21.62
CA ALA A 38 9.24 34.90 21.15
C ALA A 38 9.36 33.95 22.36
N VAL A 39 8.74 32.77 22.28
CA VAL A 39 8.69 31.83 23.41
C VAL A 39 9.58 30.62 23.14
N THR A 40 10.43 30.31 24.10
CA THR A 40 11.30 29.13 24.10
C THR A 40 11.19 28.40 25.44
N PRO A 41 11.68 27.16 25.57
CA PRO A 41 11.74 26.47 26.85
C PRO A 41 12.56 27.20 27.93
N ALA A 42 13.37 28.19 27.56
CA ALA A 42 14.14 29.02 28.48
C ALA A 42 13.43 30.33 28.87
N SER A 43 12.29 30.65 28.25
CA SER A 43 11.53 31.86 28.56
C SER A 43 10.90 31.76 29.96
N SER A 44 10.86 32.88 30.69
CA SER A 44 10.30 32.92 32.05
C SER A 44 8.80 32.55 32.10
N CYS A 45 8.06 32.89 31.03
CA CYS A 45 6.64 32.56 30.87
C CYS A 45 6.37 31.09 30.54
N PHE A 46 7.39 30.27 30.27
CA PHE A 46 7.21 28.89 29.83
C PHE A 46 6.51 28.00 30.87
N SER A 47 6.84 28.16 32.16
CA SER A 47 6.27 27.36 33.24
C SER A 47 4.80 27.66 33.53
N SER A 48 4.30 28.84 33.13
CA SER A 48 2.90 29.25 33.30
C SER A 48 1.99 28.86 32.13
N LEU A 49 2.56 28.34 31.03
CA LEU A 49 1.79 27.85 29.89
C LEU A 49 1.05 26.55 30.24
N GLN A 50 -0.08 26.31 29.55
CA GLN A 50 -0.80 25.04 29.63
C GLN A 50 0.06 23.87 29.10
N PRO A 51 -0.20 22.62 29.52
CA PRO A 51 0.60 21.47 29.08
C PRO A 51 0.73 21.36 27.55
N VAL A 52 -0.36 21.57 26.81
CA VAL A 52 -0.35 21.55 25.33
C VAL A 52 0.51 22.68 24.75
N GLU A 53 0.42 23.88 25.33
CA GLU A 53 1.23 25.05 24.92
C GLU A 53 2.72 24.82 25.20
N GLN A 54 3.08 24.20 26.32
CA GLN A 54 4.45 23.82 26.64
C GLN A 54 5.00 22.82 25.62
N GLU A 55 4.22 21.81 25.23
CA GLU A 55 4.63 20.84 24.21
C GLU A 55 4.80 21.50 22.83
N VAL A 56 3.92 22.42 22.45
CA VAL A 56 4.08 23.24 21.23
C VAL A 56 5.42 23.98 21.24
N VAL A 57 5.75 24.66 22.35
CA VAL A 57 7.01 25.40 22.48
C VAL A 57 8.23 24.47 22.44
N LYS A 58 8.17 23.31 23.13
CA LYS A 58 9.25 22.31 23.09
C LYS A 58 9.47 21.78 21.69
N LEU A 59 8.40 21.43 20.96
CA LEU A 59 8.48 20.93 19.59
C LEU A 59 9.08 21.98 18.65
N ALA A 60 8.62 23.22 18.74
CA ALA A 60 9.13 24.32 17.93
C ALA A 60 10.61 24.60 18.17
N ALA A 61 11.05 24.52 19.43
CA ALA A 61 12.46 24.72 19.77
C ALA A 61 13.38 23.69 19.08
N ARG A 62 12.92 22.47 18.78
CA ARG A 62 13.75 21.42 18.16
C ARG A 62 14.27 21.80 16.78
N TYR A 63 13.55 22.64 16.05
CA TYR A 63 13.99 23.16 14.75
C TYR A 63 14.39 24.63 14.78
N SER A 64 14.66 25.20 15.97
CA SER A 64 15.41 26.46 16.04
C SER A 64 16.76 26.33 15.33
N VAL A 65 17.24 27.42 14.73
CA VAL A 65 18.54 27.44 14.03
C VAL A 65 19.65 26.92 14.93
N LYS A 66 19.65 27.31 16.21
CA LYS A 66 20.55 26.79 17.24
C LYS A 66 20.55 25.26 17.36
N ASN A 67 19.38 24.64 17.44
CA ASN A 67 19.28 23.19 17.63
C ASN A 67 19.55 22.44 16.33
N LEU A 68 19.14 22.97 15.18
CA LEU A 68 19.50 22.42 13.88
C LEU A 68 21.02 22.46 13.68
N MET A 69 21.68 23.58 13.98
CA MET A 69 23.14 23.69 13.91
C MET A 69 23.82 22.61 14.76
N LYS A 70 23.40 22.42 16.02
CA LYS A 70 23.96 21.39 16.90
C LYS A 70 23.78 19.97 16.37
N SER A 71 22.70 19.69 15.66
CA SER A 71 22.39 18.35 15.16
C SER A 71 22.98 18.05 13.78
N TYR A 72 23.11 19.06 12.93
CA TYR A 72 23.44 18.89 11.51
C TYR A 72 24.77 19.56 11.10
N SER A 73 25.47 20.20 12.02
CA SER A 73 26.71 20.92 11.71
C SER A 73 27.71 20.89 12.88
N LYS A 74 28.97 21.19 12.55
CA LYS A 74 30.05 21.42 13.52
C LYS A 74 30.31 22.91 13.77
N GLU A 75 29.57 23.80 13.10
CA GLU A 75 29.69 25.25 13.29
C GLU A 75 29.30 25.67 14.71
N LYS A 76 29.92 26.76 15.18
CA LYS A 76 29.68 27.31 16.52
C LYS A 76 28.72 28.49 16.53
N ARG A 77 28.51 29.14 15.38
CA ARG A 77 27.63 30.30 15.20
C ARG A 77 26.53 29.99 14.20
N GLU A 78 25.33 30.46 14.50
CA GLU A 78 24.13 30.22 13.68
C GLU A 78 24.25 30.80 12.27
N ALA A 79 24.90 31.96 12.13
CA ALA A 79 25.16 32.58 10.82
C ALA A 79 26.05 31.69 9.94
N ASP A 80 27.18 31.22 10.47
CA ASP A 80 28.13 30.35 9.76
C ASP A 80 27.44 29.05 9.30
N PHE A 81 26.56 28.49 10.14
CA PHE A 81 25.76 27.33 9.78
C PHE A 81 24.83 27.61 8.60
N LEU A 82 24.05 28.69 8.66
CA LEU A 82 23.10 29.04 7.61
C LEU A 82 23.77 29.42 6.29
N GLU A 83 25.01 29.90 6.31
CA GLU A 83 25.80 30.21 5.13
C GLU A 83 26.35 28.92 4.49
N ARG A 84 26.92 28.02 5.29
CA ARG A 84 27.61 26.82 4.81
C ARG A 84 26.71 25.64 4.47
N VAL A 85 25.55 25.53 5.11
CA VAL A 85 24.63 24.42 4.87
C VAL A 85 24.20 24.43 3.39
N THR A 86 24.29 23.27 2.74
CA THR A 86 23.96 23.14 1.32
C THR A 86 22.46 22.89 1.12
N ASP A 87 21.93 23.29 -0.04
CA ASP A 87 20.50 23.05 -0.34
C ASP A 87 20.15 21.56 -0.40
N ARG A 88 21.14 20.72 -0.75
CA ARG A 88 21.02 19.26 -0.69
C ARG A 88 20.81 18.78 0.74
N GLU A 89 21.62 19.24 1.70
CA GLU A 89 21.48 18.86 3.11
C GLU A 89 20.15 19.36 3.68
N ILE A 90 19.75 20.58 3.31
CA ILE A 90 18.43 21.12 3.70
C ILE A 90 17.33 20.20 3.19
N THR A 91 17.32 19.89 1.89
CA THR A 91 16.26 19.11 1.26
C THR A 91 16.23 17.66 1.73
N GLN A 92 17.40 17.03 1.94
CA GLN A 92 17.49 15.61 2.26
C GLN A 92 17.36 15.31 3.76
N TYR A 93 17.80 16.21 4.64
CA TYR A 93 17.91 15.91 6.08
C TYR A 93 17.17 16.91 6.98
N ILE A 94 17.38 18.21 6.78
CA ILE A 94 16.86 19.23 7.71
C ILE A 94 15.36 19.47 7.48
N ARG A 95 14.93 19.70 6.24
CA ARG A 95 13.54 19.96 5.92
C ARG A 95 12.64 18.78 6.28
N PRO A 96 12.95 17.51 5.96
CA PRO A 96 12.16 16.37 6.42
C PRO A 96 12.01 16.31 7.95
N PHE A 97 13.06 16.69 8.70
CA PHE A 97 12.97 16.80 10.15
C PHE A 97 12.02 17.91 10.61
N ILE A 98 12.11 19.10 10.01
CA ILE A 98 11.19 20.22 10.28
C ILE A 98 9.75 19.81 9.97
N GLU A 99 9.51 19.20 8.81
CA GLU A 99 8.19 18.77 8.36
C GLU A 99 7.55 17.75 9.32
N LYS A 100 8.35 16.81 9.86
CA LYS A 100 7.89 15.88 10.89
C LYS A 100 7.42 16.62 12.16
N ARG A 101 8.14 17.67 12.57
CA ARG A 101 7.75 18.51 13.73
C ARG A 101 6.54 19.38 13.43
N HIS A 102 6.41 19.93 12.22
CA HIS A 102 5.21 20.64 11.79
C HIS A 102 3.97 19.74 11.83
N LEU A 103 4.06 18.49 11.37
CA LEU A 103 2.94 17.54 11.46
C LEU A 103 2.50 17.30 12.92
N GLU A 104 3.45 17.15 13.84
CA GLU A 104 3.17 17.00 15.28
C GLU A 104 2.51 18.27 15.84
N LEU A 105 3.01 19.45 15.49
CA LEU A 105 2.45 20.73 15.90
C LEU A 105 1.02 20.94 15.38
N ILE A 106 0.78 20.67 14.09
CA ILE A 106 -0.53 20.79 13.46
C ILE A 106 -1.56 19.90 14.18
N ARG A 107 -1.18 18.69 14.59
CA ARG A 107 -2.05 17.81 15.38
C ARG A 107 -2.40 18.41 16.75
N LEU A 108 -1.43 19.01 17.44
CA LEU A 108 -1.67 19.65 18.75
C LEU A 108 -2.57 20.89 18.63
N ILE A 109 -2.36 21.73 17.61
CA ILE A 109 -3.18 22.94 17.45
C ILE A 109 -4.59 22.66 16.97
N LYS A 110 -4.83 21.60 16.18
CA LYS A 110 -6.19 21.17 15.83
C LYS A 110 -7.03 20.79 17.06
N GLY A 111 -6.40 20.29 18.12
CA GLY A 111 -7.07 19.93 19.38
C GLY A 111 -7.05 21.01 20.45
N SER A 112 -6.58 22.22 20.16
CA SER A 112 -6.46 23.31 21.15
C SER A 112 -6.96 24.64 20.61
N LEU A 113 -7.08 25.63 21.50
CA LEU A 113 -7.55 26.98 21.15
C LEU A 113 -6.40 27.92 20.75
N ILE A 114 -5.25 27.40 20.33
CA ILE A 114 -4.06 28.18 19.98
C ILE A 114 -4.23 28.75 18.56
N PRO A 115 -4.35 30.07 18.39
CA PRO A 115 -4.49 30.68 17.07
C PRO A 115 -3.22 30.55 16.23
N LEU A 116 -3.39 30.36 14.92
CA LEU A 116 -2.32 30.34 13.93
C LEU A 116 -2.44 31.57 13.02
N PHE A 117 -1.37 32.32 12.82
CA PHE A 117 -1.35 33.49 11.93
C PHE A 117 -0.24 33.37 10.89
N VAL A 118 -0.46 33.93 9.71
CA VAL A 118 0.63 34.17 8.75
C VAL A 118 1.34 35.46 9.14
N ARG A 119 2.67 35.43 9.20
CA ARG A 119 3.51 36.60 9.49
C ARG A 119 4.53 36.74 8.38
N ASP A 120 4.18 37.50 7.35
CA ASP A 120 5.01 37.66 6.15
C ASP A 120 6.33 38.40 6.47
N GLU A 121 6.28 39.38 7.39
CA GLU A 121 7.44 40.15 7.80
C GLU A 121 7.63 40.13 9.32
N LEU A 122 8.88 39.98 9.79
CA LEU A 122 9.20 39.98 11.23
C LEU A 122 8.83 41.30 11.95
N LYS A 123 8.70 42.43 11.24
CA LYS A 123 8.24 43.69 11.85
C LYS A 123 6.73 43.71 12.13
N GLU A 124 5.96 42.83 11.48
CA GLU A 124 4.54 42.68 11.75
C GLU A 124 4.35 42.04 13.12
N ARG A 125 3.68 42.76 14.03
CA ARG A 125 3.45 42.34 15.41
C ARG A 125 1.98 42.36 15.80
N HIS A 126 1.09 42.85 14.94
CA HIS A 126 -0.33 43.03 15.24
C HIS A 126 -1.18 42.20 14.28
N PHE A 127 -2.06 41.35 14.80
CA PHE A 127 -2.91 40.48 14.00
C PHE A 127 -4.36 40.61 14.47
N ARG A 128 -5.30 40.74 13.53
CA ARG A 128 -6.73 40.65 13.86
C ARG A 128 -7.14 39.19 13.94
N ARG A 129 -8.01 38.83 14.89
CA ARG A 129 -8.53 37.47 15.06
C ARG A 129 -9.15 36.91 13.77
N GLU A 130 -9.86 37.75 13.02
CA GLU A 130 -10.44 37.40 11.71
C GLU A 130 -9.41 36.97 10.66
N LYS A 131 -8.12 37.28 10.85
CA LYS A 131 -7.00 36.89 9.98
C LYS A 131 -6.32 35.58 10.41
N ALA A 132 -6.78 34.94 11.48
CA ALA A 132 -6.26 33.63 11.88
C ALA A 132 -6.48 32.61 10.76
N VAL A 133 -5.49 31.75 10.54
CA VAL A 133 -5.58 30.63 9.62
C VAL A 133 -6.63 29.66 10.13
N VAL A 134 -7.58 29.28 9.27
CA VAL A 134 -8.64 28.32 9.59
C VAL A 134 -8.10 26.91 9.39
N LEU A 135 -8.15 26.09 10.43
CA LEU A 135 -7.67 24.71 10.38
C LEU A 135 -8.78 23.79 9.86
N LEU A 136 -8.62 23.25 8.66
CA LEU A 136 -9.64 22.36 8.09
C LEU A 136 -9.58 20.98 8.76
N GLU A 137 -10.75 20.53 9.23
CA GLU A 137 -10.93 19.24 9.91
C GLU A 137 -10.71 18.08 8.93
N GLU A 138 -11.40 18.13 7.79
CA GLU A 138 -11.38 17.10 6.74
C GLU A 138 -10.20 17.25 5.79
N PRO A 139 -9.64 16.14 5.26
CA PRO A 139 -8.60 16.20 4.26
C PRO A 139 -9.14 16.82 2.97
N SER A 140 -8.27 17.57 2.30
CA SER A 140 -8.56 18.08 0.96
C SER A 140 -8.20 17.02 -0.08
N ARG A 141 -8.99 16.95 -1.14
CA ARG A 141 -8.81 16.01 -2.25
C ARG A 141 -8.50 16.74 -3.53
N MET A 142 -7.77 16.07 -4.42
CA MET A 142 -7.42 16.60 -5.73
C MET A 142 -8.24 15.87 -6.79
N HIS A 143 -8.88 16.63 -7.67
CA HIS A 143 -9.66 16.11 -8.80
C HIS A 143 -8.97 16.51 -10.09
N PHE A 144 -8.63 15.53 -10.93
CA PHE A 144 -8.00 15.77 -12.22
C PHE A 144 -9.03 15.70 -13.35
N HIS A 145 -8.91 16.62 -14.29
CA HIS A 145 -9.71 16.63 -15.49
C HIS A 145 -8.79 16.60 -16.71
N PHE A 146 -8.92 15.55 -17.53
CA PHE A 146 -8.15 15.34 -18.74
C PHE A 146 -9.01 15.64 -19.96
N SER A 147 -8.50 16.44 -20.89
CA SER A 147 -9.18 16.79 -22.13
C SER A 147 -8.31 16.42 -23.33
N ARG A 148 -8.79 15.49 -24.17
CA ARG A 148 -8.19 15.10 -25.45
C ARG A 148 -9.11 15.56 -26.58
N LYS A 149 -8.94 16.81 -27.00
CA LYS A 149 -9.61 17.40 -28.18
C LYS A 149 -8.58 17.60 -29.28
N GLU A 150 -8.51 18.79 -29.87
CA GLU A 150 -7.45 19.20 -30.80
C GLU A 150 -6.06 19.15 -30.17
N ILE A 151 -5.97 19.49 -28.87
CA ILE A 151 -4.77 19.40 -28.07
C ILE A 151 -5.06 18.65 -26.77
N PHE A 152 -4.09 17.85 -26.33
CA PHE A 152 -4.18 17.21 -25.02
C PHE A 152 -3.84 18.19 -23.91
N THR A 153 -4.73 18.31 -22.95
CA THR A 153 -4.58 19.21 -21.82
C THR A 153 -5.13 18.59 -20.55
N TYR A 154 -4.67 19.07 -19.39
CA TYR A 154 -5.24 18.67 -18.13
C TYR A 154 -5.23 19.80 -17.11
N ARG A 155 -6.19 19.76 -16.20
CA ARG A 155 -6.29 20.66 -15.05
C ARG A 155 -6.51 19.84 -13.78
N ALA A 156 -6.16 20.43 -12.65
CA ALA A 156 -6.51 19.88 -11.36
C ALA A 156 -7.24 20.91 -10.51
N ARG A 157 -8.18 20.42 -9.71
CA ARG A 157 -8.96 21.21 -8.75
C ARG A 157 -8.77 20.61 -7.38
N VAL A 158 -8.81 21.46 -6.37
CA VAL A 158 -8.77 21.03 -4.96
C VAL A 158 -10.15 21.21 -4.37
N PHE A 159 -10.61 20.22 -3.64
CA PHE A 159 -11.87 20.27 -2.91
C PHE A 159 -11.63 20.01 -1.43
N ASN A 160 -12.31 20.76 -0.58
CA ASN A 160 -12.49 20.40 0.82
C ASN A 160 -13.98 20.19 1.05
N LYS A 161 -14.37 18.96 1.45
CA LYS A 161 -15.76 18.51 1.36
C LYS A 161 -16.27 18.69 -0.08
N GLU A 162 -17.38 19.43 -0.26
CA GLU A 162 -17.96 19.76 -1.57
C GLU A 162 -17.53 21.13 -2.11
N ARG A 163 -16.74 21.91 -1.36
CA ARG A 163 -16.34 23.25 -1.77
C ARG A 163 -15.05 23.20 -2.58
N GLU A 164 -15.08 23.75 -3.79
CA GLU A 164 -13.89 23.98 -4.61
C GLU A 164 -12.99 25.06 -3.98
N VAL A 165 -11.70 24.76 -3.90
CA VAL A 165 -10.65 25.63 -3.35
C VAL A 165 -9.85 26.15 -4.54
N ALA A 166 -9.93 27.46 -4.77
CA ALA A 166 -9.14 28.11 -5.81
C ALA A 166 -7.65 28.04 -5.46
N LEU A 167 -6.84 27.54 -6.40
CA LEU A 167 -5.37 27.51 -6.27
C LEU A 167 -4.72 28.75 -6.89
N LEU A 168 -5.25 29.22 -8.03
CA LEU A 168 -4.70 30.33 -8.77
C LEU A 168 -4.83 31.64 -7.99
N ASP A 169 -3.78 32.46 -8.03
CA ASP A 169 -3.72 33.80 -7.42
C ASP A 169 -4.05 33.82 -5.93
N ARG A 170 -3.89 32.69 -5.24
CA ARG A 170 -4.01 32.58 -3.79
C ARG A 170 -2.64 32.52 -3.13
N GLN A 171 -2.54 33.10 -1.94
CA GLN A 171 -1.37 32.91 -1.09
C GLN A 171 -1.18 31.41 -0.83
N TYR A 172 0.04 30.93 -1.05
CA TYR A 172 0.39 29.53 -0.90
C TYR A 172 1.59 29.39 0.03
N ILE A 173 1.41 28.68 1.14
CA ILE A 173 2.44 28.47 2.16
C ILE A 173 2.65 26.97 2.36
N PRO A 174 3.73 26.38 1.84
CA PRO A 174 4.01 24.96 2.02
C PRO A 174 4.64 24.68 3.40
N LEU A 175 4.01 23.80 4.18
CA LEU A 175 4.50 23.38 5.49
C LEU A 175 5.07 21.97 5.50
N VAL A 176 4.46 21.05 4.76
CA VAL A 176 4.86 19.64 4.63
C VAL A 176 4.70 19.21 3.18
N SER A 177 5.68 18.47 2.66
CA SER A 177 5.74 18.11 1.24
C SER A 177 4.99 16.80 0.92
N LYS A 178 5.05 15.79 1.81
CA LYS A 178 4.52 14.43 1.57
C LYS A 178 3.97 13.75 2.85
N PRO A 179 2.65 13.50 2.94
CA PRO A 179 1.62 14.12 2.11
C PRO A 179 1.55 15.63 2.38
N ALA A 180 1.03 16.38 1.40
CA ALA A 180 1.06 17.83 1.44
C ALA A 180 0.27 18.40 2.64
N VAL A 181 0.86 19.38 3.32
CA VAL A 181 0.14 20.28 4.23
C VAL A 181 0.57 21.71 3.91
N CYS A 182 -0.40 22.57 3.63
CA CYS A 182 -0.14 23.93 3.19
C CYS A 182 -1.29 24.87 3.56
N VAL A 183 -0.99 26.16 3.66
CA VAL A 183 -2.03 27.19 3.68
C VAL A 183 -2.34 27.62 2.25
N ILE A 184 -3.62 27.63 1.89
CA ILE A 184 -4.12 28.16 0.63
C ILE A 184 -5.11 29.28 0.97
N GLY A 185 -4.76 30.52 0.60
CA GLY A 185 -5.47 31.70 1.08
C GLY A 185 -5.33 31.84 2.61
N GLN A 186 -6.39 31.53 3.34
CA GLN A 186 -6.44 31.62 4.81
C GLN A 186 -6.74 30.26 5.47
N GLU A 187 -6.71 29.17 4.72
CA GLU A 187 -7.11 27.86 5.22
C GLU A 187 -5.93 26.89 5.20
N LEU A 188 -5.74 26.17 6.30
CA LEU A 188 -4.73 25.11 6.41
C LEU A 188 -5.32 23.80 5.85
N HIS A 189 -4.89 23.44 4.66
CA HIS A 189 -5.24 22.19 3.99
C HIS A 189 -4.24 21.10 4.36
N HIS A 190 -4.75 19.90 4.60
CA HIS A 190 -3.96 18.68 4.68
C HIS A 190 -4.49 17.68 3.67
N PHE A 191 -3.59 16.95 3.02
CA PHE A 191 -3.90 15.94 2.01
C PHE A 191 -3.46 14.56 2.52
N VAL A 192 -4.02 13.49 1.96
CA VAL A 192 -3.67 12.10 2.33
C VAL A 192 -2.69 11.49 1.33
N ASP A 193 -2.87 11.78 0.04
CA ASP A 193 -2.24 11.09 -1.09
C ASP A 193 -1.67 12.06 -2.14
N VAL A 194 -1.72 13.37 -1.88
CA VAL A 194 -1.20 14.42 -2.76
C VAL A 194 0.14 14.92 -2.23
N ASP A 195 1.13 15.03 -3.11
CA ASP A 195 2.42 15.66 -2.80
C ASP A 195 2.36 17.14 -3.18
N GLU A 196 3.10 17.98 -2.46
CA GLU A 196 3.18 19.43 -2.70
C GLU A 196 3.56 19.77 -4.17
N GLN A 197 4.45 18.97 -4.78
CA GLN A 197 4.86 19.13 -6.17
C GLN A 197 3.71 19.01 -7.19
N LYS A 198 2.62 18.29 -6.85
CA LYS A 198 1.45 18.17 -7.73
C LYS A 198 0.59 19.44 -7.72
N LEU A 199 0.59 20.19 -6.63
CA LEU A 199 -0.16 21.43 -6.48
C LEU A 199 0.53 22.60 -7.20
N LYS A 200 1.87 22.64 -7.15
CA LYS A 200 2.69 23.75 -7.66
C LYS A 200 2.33 24.26 -9.06
N PRO A 201 2.15 23.40 -10.09
CA PRO A 201 1.82 23.87 -11.44
C PRO A 201 0.52 24.68 -11.50
N PHE A 202 -0.44 24.35 -10.64
CA PHE A 202 -1.79 24.94 -10.65
C PHE A 202 -1.91 26.22 -9.80
N LEU A 203 -0.82 26.61 -9.13
CA LEU A 203 -0.72 27.92 -8.49
C LEU A 203 -0.50 29.04 -9.51
N GLN A 204 0.03 28.71 -10.69
CA GLN A 204 0.40 29.66 -11.74
C GLN A 204 -0.43 29.52 -13.01
N GLN A 205 -0.93 28.32 -13.32
CA GLN A 205 -1.69 28.05 -14.54
C GLN A 205 -2.92 27.19 -14.25
N GLN A 206 -4.06 27.53 -14.84
CA GLN A 206 -5.29 26.75 -14.66
C GLN A 206 -5.25 25.39 -15.37
N GLN A 207 -4.43 25.28 -16.42
CA GLN A 207 -4.40 24.13 -17.30
C GLN A 207 -3.00 23.97 -17.88
N ILE A 208 -2.60 22.71 -18.07
CA ILE A 208 -1.29 22.35 -18.60
C ILE A 208 -1.51 21.69 -19.96
N VAL A 209 -0.77 22.16 -20.95
CA VAL A 209 -0.79 21.64 -22.32
C VAL A 209 0.31 20.59 -22.47
N VAL A 210 -0.04 19.42 -22.97
CA VAL A 210 0.93 18.34 -23.25
C VAL A 210 1.22 18.34 -24.76
N PRO A 211 2.49 18.46 -25.18
CA PRO A 211 2.84 18.38 -26.60
C PRO A 211 2.43 17.03 -27.21
N GLU A 212 1.86 17.04 -28.41
CA GLU A 212 1.27 15.85 -29.06
C GLU A 212 2.23 14.64 -29.09
N ARG A 213 3.50 14.88 -29.42
CA ARG A 213 4.56 13.85 -29.41
C ARG A 213 4.73 13.09 -28.09
N ASN A 214 4.27 13.66 -26.98
CA ASN A 214 4.40 13.10 -25.63
C ASN A 214 3.08 12.53 -25.10
N VAL A 215 1.95 12.68 -25.79
CA VAL A 215 0.61 12.38 -25.26
C VAL A 215 0.49 10.92 -24.84
N GLU A 216 0.87 9.97 -25.69
CA GLU A 216 0.76 8.54 -25.38
C GLU A 216 1.65 8.14 -24.18
N ALA A 217 2.87 8.70 -24.11
CA ALA A 217 3.75 8.48 -22.95
C ALA A 217 3.17 9.11 -21.68
N TYR A 218 2.51 10.25 -21.81
CA TYR A 218 1.87 10.95 -20.71
C TYR A 218 0.64 10.20 -20.18
N ILE A 219 -0.17 9.62 -21.07
CA ILE A 219 -1.31 8.78 -20.72
C ILE A 219 -0.84 7.56 -19.94
N ARG A 220 0.13 6.81 -20.48
CA ARG A 220 0.73 5.63 -19.83
C ARG A 220 1.39 5.96 -18.49
N GLY A 221 2.03 7.12 -18.38
CA GLY A 221 2.80 7.51 -17.21
C GLY A 221 1.99 8.21 -16.13
N PHE A 222 1.41 9.37 -16.44
CA PHE A 222 0.77 10.26 -15.48
C PHE A 222 -0.73 9.97 -15.34
N VAL A 223 -1.45 9.86 -16.45
CA VAL A 223 -2.92 9.71 -16.42
C VAL A 223 -3.34 8.44 -15.71
N LEU A 224 -2.73 7.29 -16.02
CA LEU A 224 -3.01 6.03 -15.32
C LEU A 224 -2.78 6.15 -13.81
N LYS A 225 -1.67 6.77 -13.39
CA LYS A 225 -1.37 6.99 -11.96
C LYS A 225 -2.41 7.89 -11.31
N CYS A 226 -2.90 8.91 -12.03
CA CYS A 226 -3.96 9.77 -11.54
C CYS A 226 -5.28 9.03 -11.40
N VAL A 227 -5.71 8.27 -12.41
CA VAL A 227 -6.97 7.49 -12.35
C VAL A 227 -6.93 6.45 -11.23
N LYS A 228 -5.75 5.87 -10.97
CA LYS A 228 -5.54 4.91 -9.87
C LYS A 228 -5.66 5.54 -8.48
N ARG A 229 -5.23 6.79 -8.29
CA ARG A 229 -5.09 7.41 -6.97
C ARG A 229 -6.13 8.48 -6.65
N TYR A 230 -6.60 9.20 -7.65
CA TYR A 230 -7.40 10.41 -7.48
C TYR A 230 -8.74 10.31 -8.21
N ASP A 231 -9.65 11.21 -7.85
CA ASP A 231 -10.85 11.45 -8.62
C ASP A 231 -10.47 12.04 -9.97
N THR A 232 -11.03 11.46 -11.03
CA THR A 232 -10.66 11.79 -12.41
C THR A 232 -11.89 11.90 -13.29
N THR A 233 -11.84 12.83 -14.23
CA THR A 233 -12.83 12.98 -15.31
C THR A 233 -12.12 13.15 -16.62
N GLY A 234 -12.74 12.65 -17.69
CA GLY A 234 -12.21 12.74 -19.05
C GLY A 234 -13.20 13.43 -19.97
N GLU A 235 -12.69 14.28 -20.87
CA GLU A 235 -13.41 14.83 -22.02
C GLU A 235 -12.61 14.46 -23.28
N GLY A 236 -13.21 13.71 -24.21
CA GLY A 236 -12.47 13.16 -25.37
C GLY A 236 -11.42 12.09 -25.02
N LEU A 237 -11.18 11.82 -23.73
CA LEU A 237 -10.48 10.64 -23.23
C LEU A 237 -11.47 9.83 -22.39
N SER A 238 -11.87 8.67 -22.89
CA SER A 238 -12.80 7.79 -22.18
C SER A 238 -12.13 7.19 -20.95
N ILE A 239 -12.71 7.44 -19.77
CA ILE A 239 -12.33 6.83 -18.50
C ILE A 239 -13.53 6.02 -18.02
N VAL A 240 -13.43 4.70 -18.03
CA VAL A 240 -14.58 3.80 -17.83
C VAL A 240 -14.30 2.77 -16.74
N GLU A 241 -15.36 2.45 -15.99
CA GLU A 241 -15.33 1.32 -15.06
C GLU A 241 -15.38 0.00 -15.84
N LEU A 242 -14.54 -0.95 -15.45
CA LEU A 242 -14.46 -2.28 -16.02
C LEU A 242 -15.03 -3.30 -15.05
N HIS A 243 -15.82 -4.22 -15.59
CA HIS A 243 -16.33 -5.38 -14.86
C HIS A 243 -15.70 -6.64 -15.41
N HIS A 244 -14.65 -7.11 -14.73
CA HIS A 244 -13.99 -8.36 -15.05
C HIS A 244 -14.68 -9.52 -14.35
N GLN A 245 -14.75 -10.68 -15.02
CA GLN A 245 -15.08 -11.96 -14.38
C GLN A 245 -13.78 -12.55 -13.84
N PRO A 246 -13.57 -12.56 -12.51
CA PRO A 246 -12.31 -13.02 -11.95
C PRO A 246 -12.17 -14.54 -12.06
N VAL A 247 -10.93 -15.00 -12.22
CA VAL A 247 -10.59 -16.42 -12.27
C VAL A 247 -9.55 -16.72 -11.19
N ALA A 248 -9.80 -17.76 -10.39
CA ALA A 248 -8.88 -18.23 -9.37
C ALA A 248 -7.97 -19.30 -9.99
N GLU A 249 -6.69 -18.99 -10.12
CA GLU A 249 -5.67 -19.86 -10.70
C GLU A 249 -4.82 -20.44 -9.57
N LEU A 250 -4.80 -21.76 -9.47
CA LEU A 250 -4.12 -22.49 -8.41
C LEU A 250 -3.00 -23.30 -9.04
N THR A 251 -1.75 -22.91 -8.79
CA THR A 251 -0.59 -23.53 -9.42
C THR A 251 0.17 -24.38 -8.41
N LEU A 252 0.39 -25.65 -8.74
CA LEU A 252 1.37 -26.49 -8.05
C LEU A 252 2.77 -26.11 -8.55
N GLU A 253 3.61 -25.65 -7.64
CA GLU A 253 5.00 -25.27 -7.91
C GLU A 253 5.89 -25.61 -6.71
N THR A 254 7.19 -25.27 -6.81
CA THR A 254 8.14 -25.48 -5.72
C THR A 254 8.47 -24.16 -5.03
N ASP A 255 8.62 -24.17 -3.72
CA ASP A 255 9.20 -23.05 -2.97
C ASP A 255 10.73 -22.96 -3.14
N PHE A 256 11.38 -22.06 -2.40
CA PHE A 256 12.83 -21.88 -2.44
C PHE A 256 13.62 -23.08 -1.85
N GLN A 257 12.94 -23.94 -1.09
CA GLN A 257 13.46 -25.18 -0.53
C GLN A 257 13.18 -26.39 -1.44
N LEU A 258 12.71 -26.14 -2.67
CA LEU A 258 12.32 -27.14 -3.65
C LEU A 258 11.17 -28.04 -3.18
N GLN A 259 10.35 -27.56 -2.26
CA GLN A 259 9.20 -28.29 -1.73
C GLN A 259 7.93 -27.94 -2.51
N PRO A 260 7.12 -28.94 -2.89
CA PRO A 260 5.79 -28.71 -3.47
C PRO A 260 4.93 -27.80 -2.60
N VAL A 261 4.37 -26.76 -3.21
CA VAL A 261 3.43 -25.80 -2.62
C VAL A 261 2.34 -25.44 -3.62
N LEU A 262 1.18 -25.02 -3.11
CA LEU A 262 0.10 -24.50 -3.96
C LEU A 262 0.08 -22.96 -3.89
N THR A 263 0.23 -22.30 -5.03
CA THR A 263 0.17 -20.84 -5.14
C THR A 263 -1.14 -20.41 -5.79
N LEU A 264 -1.96 -19.67 -5.04
CA LEU A 264 -3.21 -19.10 -5.53
C LEU A 264 -2.97 -17.68 -6.08
N ARG A 265 -3.42 -17.42 -7.30
CA ARG A 265 -3.46 -16.08 -7.91
C ARG A 265 -4.84 -15.77 -8.45
N PHE A 266 -5.25 -14.51 -8.32
CA PHE A 266 -6.51 -14.02 -8.88
C PHE A 266 -6.24 -13.28 -10.18
N ARG A 267 -6.90 -13.72 -11.25
CA ARG A 267 -6.79 -13.11 -12.57
C ARG A 267 -8.00 -12.23 -12.86
N TYR A 268 -7.76 -10.96 -13.15
CA TYR A 268 -8.75 -10.00 -13.66
C TYR A 268 -8.26 -9.50 -15.02
N GLY A 269 -8.97 -9.84 -16.09
CA GLY A 269 -8.49 -9.58 -17.45
C GLY A 269 -7.14 -10.27 -17.71
N SER A 270 -6.12 -9.47 -18.05
CA SER A 270 -4.73 -9.94 -18.25
C SER A 270 -3.84 -9.81 -17.02
N ARG A 271 -4.35 -9.28 -15.91
CA ARG A 271 -3.56 -9.03 -14.69
C ARG A 271 -3.78 -10.12 -13.66
N TYR A 272 -2.70 -10.45 -12.95
CA TYR A 272 -2.67 -11.43 -11.88
C TYR A 272 -2.32 -10.74 -10.57
N PHE A 273 -2.96 -11.17 -9.49
CA PHE A 273 -2.76 -10.64 -8.14
C PHE A 273 -2.51 -11.79 -7.18
N ALA A 274 -1.50 -11.62 -6.31
CA ALA A 274 -1.27 -12.56 -5.23
C ALA A 274 -2.32 -12.38 -4.12
N VAL A 275 -2.54 -13.43 -3.32
CA VAL A 275 -3.46 -13.42 -2.17
C VAL A 275 -3.17 -12.27 -1.20
N ASN A 276 -1.89 -11.99 -0.95
CA ASN A 276 -1.43 -10.98 -0.01
C ASN A 276 -1.22 -9.59 -0.63
N GLU A 277 -1.46 -9.43 -1.93
CA GLU A 277 -1.28 -8.14 -2.58
C GLU A 277 -2.33 -7.14 -2.06
N PRO A 278 -1.94 -5.89 -1.70
CA PRO A 278 -2.89 -4.88 -1.24
C PRO A 278 -4.00 -4.62 -2.27
N ARG A 279 -5.25 -4.55 -1.82
CA ARG A 279 -6.38 -4.20 -2.68
C ARG A 279 -6.42 -2.69 -2.88
N GLN A 280 -6.34 -2.26 -4.14
CA GLN A 280 -6.40 -0.87 -4.56
C GLN A 280 -7.20 -0.79 -5.86
N LYS A 281 -7.54 0.44 -6.27
CA LYS A 281 -8.10 0.69 -7.59
C LYS A 281 -7.07 0.28 -8.64
N GLU A 282 -7.44 -0.60 -9.55
CA GLU A 282 -6.59 -1.02 -10.65
C GLU A 282 -6.97 -0.26 -11.92
N VAL A 283 -5.97 -0.05 -12.78
CA VAL A 283 -6.12 0.71 -14.02
C VAL A 283 -5.39 0.00 -15.15
N GLU A 284 -5.93 0.11 -16.35
CA GLU A 284 -5.35 -0.46 -17.55
C GLU A 284 -5.72 0.38 -18.78
N LEU A 285 -4.92 0.24 -19.84
CA LEU A 285 -5.25 0.83 -21.13
C LEU A 285 -6.06 -0.17 -21.93
N ILE A 286 -7.17 0.31 -22.46
CA ILE A 286 -8.09 -0.46 -23.29
C ILE A 286 -8.34 0.29 -24.60
N GLN A 287 -8.93 -0.40 -25.56
CA GLN A 287 -9.49 0.24 -26.75
C GLN A 287 -11.02 0.20 -26.70
N VAL A 288 -11.66 1.34 -26.91
CA VAL A 288 -13.11 1.47 -27.03
C VAL A 288 -13.39 2.11 -28.37
N ALA A 289 -14.14 1.43 -29.24
CA ALA A 289 -14.48 1.89 -30.59
C ALA A 289 -13.25 2.30 -31.45
N GLY A 290 -12.09 1.64 -31.25
CA GLY A 290 -10.85 1.92 -31.97
C GLY A 290 -10.01 3.06 -31.38
N GLU A 291 -10.45 3.70 -30.30
CA GLU A 291 -9.73 4.77 -29.60
C GLU A 291 -9.14 4.29 -28.26
N ASN A 292 -8.00 4.86 -27.87
CA ASN A 292 -7.38 4.56 -26.58
C ASN A 292 -8.21 5.14 -25.43
N ALA A 293 -8.56 4.28 -24.47
CA ALA A 293 -9.30 4.62 -23.27
C ALA A 293 -8.58 4.10 -22.02
N VAL A 294 -8.93 4.66 -20.86
CA VAL A 294 -8.44 4.23 -19.56
C VAL A 294 -9.54 3.48 -18.83
N GLY A 295 -9.35 2.18 -18.66
CA GLY A 295 -10.22 1.34 -17.83
C GLY A 295 -9.76 1.34 -16.38
N TRP A 296 -10.70 1.26 -15.44
CA TRP A 296 -10.40 1.05 -14.03
C TRP A 296 -11.38 0.08 -13.39
N TYR A 297 -10.94 -0.64 -12.35
CA TYR A 297 -11.79 -1.57 -11.61
C TYR A 297 -11.28 -1.79 -10.18
N TYR A 298 -12.14 -2.31 -9.32
CA TYR A 298 -11.75 -2.85 -8.02
C TYR A 298 -11.75 -4.37 -8.06
N ARG A 299 -10.83 -4.98 -7.33
CA ARG A 299 -10.84 -6.43 -7.10
C ARG A 299 -12.00 -6.78 -6.17
N ASP A 300 -12.68 -7.89 -6.45
CA ASP A 300 -13.77 -8.40 -5.62
C ASP A 300 -13.19 -9.07 -4.36
N ALA A 301 -13.17 -8.29 -3.28
CA ALA A 301 -12.62 -8.74 -2.01
C ALA A 301 -13.41 -9.90 -1.40
N ALA A 302 -14.74 -9.91 -1.57
CA ALA A 302 -15.59 -10.93 -0.98
C ALA A 302 -15.36 -12.28 -1.69
N TRP A 303 -15.36 -12.27 -3.02
CA TRP A 303 -15.12 -13.45 -3.83
C TRP A 303 -13.71 -14.02 -3.65
N GLU A 304 -12.67 -13.17 -3.58
CA GLU A 304 -11.29 -13.60 -3.32
C GLU A 304 -11.16 -14.31 -1.96
N GLN A 305 -11.79 -13.75 -0.91
CA GLN A 305 -11.78 -14.36 0.43
C GLN A 305 -12.54 -15.68 0.46
N GLU A 306 -13.63 -15.82 -0.29
CA GLU A 306 -14.34 -17.07 -0.43
C GLU A 306 -13.44 -18.16 -1.05
N GLN A 307 -12.64 -17.82 -2.07
CA GLN A 307 -11.72 -18.77 -2.70
C GLN A 307 -10.58 -19.20 -1.76
N ILE A 308 -10.05 -18.27 -0.95
CA ILE A 308 -9.05 -18.58 0.08
C ILE A 308 -9.66 -19.51 1.13
N LYS A 309 -10.87 -19.18 1.61
CA LYS A 309 -11.57 -19.95 2.61
C LYS A 309 -11.87 -21.37 2.13
N LYS A 310 -12.24 -21.56 0.86
CA LYS A 310 -12.44 -22.88 0.25
C LYS A 310 -11.21 -23.79 0.42
N LEU A 311 -10.01 -23.27 0.18
CA LEU A 311 -8.77 -24.03 0.36
C LEU A 311 -8.48 -24.30 1.84
N SER A 312 -8.71 -23.31 2.71
CA SER A 312 -8.51 -23.47 4.15
C SER A 312 -9.48 -24.45 4.82
N ASP A 313 -10.76 -24.39 4.46
CA ASP A 313 -11.80 -25.31 4.95
C ASP A 313 -11.53 -26.75 4.47
N SER A 314 -10.78 -26.92 3.38
CA SER A 314 -10.32 -28.23 2.89
C SER A 314 -9.00 -28.72 3.54
N GLY A 315 -8.52 -28.04 4.58
CA GLY A 315 -7.37 -28.50 5.38
C GLY A 315 -6.01 -27.92 4.97
N LEU A 316 -5.97 -26.93 4.06
CA LEU A 316 -4.73 -26.24 3.70
C LEU A 316 -4.47 -25.03 4.59
N LEU A 317 -3.21 -24.83 4.96
CA LEU A 317 -2.75 -23.68 5.72
C LEU A 317 -2.17 -22.62 4.77
N LEU A 318 -2.64 -21.38 4.91
CA LEU A 318 -2.09 -20.23 4.19
C LEU A 318 -0.86 -19.71 4.94
N THR A 319 0.30 -19.76 4.30
CA THR A 319 1.56 -19.25 4.85
C THR A 319 1.66 -17.72 4.75
N PRO A 320 2.55 -17.08 5.52
CA PRO A 320 2.83 -15.64 5.36
C PRO A 320 3.36 -15.27 3.97
N THR A 321 3.97 -16.21 3.25
CA THR A 321 4.44 -16.03 1.86
C THR A 321 3.29 -16.09 0.85
N GLY A 322 2.06 -16.40 1.27
CA GLY A 322 0.88 -16.45 0.39
C GLY A 322 0.73 -17.78 -0.35
N GLN A 323 1.38 -18.83 0.14
CA GLN A 323 1.33 -20.18 -0.39
C GLN A 323 0.44 -21.05 0.49
N PHE A 324 -0.14 -22.09 -0.08
CA PHE A 324 -0.93 -23.09 0.62
C PHE A 324 -0.14 -24.39 0.76
N VAL A 325 -0.10 -24.90 1.99
CA VAL A 325 0.61 -26.13 2.37
C VAL A 325 -0.28 -26.97 3.28
N VAL A 326 0.04 -28.25 3.41
CA VAL A 326 -0.52 -29.10 4.48
C VAL A 326 0.32 -28.89 5.74
N GLU A 327 -0.28 -29.04 6.92
CA GLU A 327 0.46 -29.00 8.18
C GLU A 327 1.52 -30.11 8.21
N ASP A 328 2.79 -29.72 8.31
CA ASP A 328 3.90 -30.67 8.32
C ASP A 328 3.88 -31.48 9.61
N SER A 329 3.65 -32.78 9.48
CA SER A 329 3.68 -33.71 10.61
C SER A 329 5.11 -33.98 11.14
N GLY A 330 6.15 -33.49 10.45
CA GLY A 330 7.57 -33.60 10.80
C GLY A 330 8.13 -35.01 10.67
N LYS A 331 7.37 -35.96 10.13
CA LYS A 331 7.71 -37.39 10.08
C LYS A 331 8.06 -37.89 8.68
N GLU A 332 7.85 -37.09 7.64
CA GLU A 332 7.87 -37.54 6.25
C GLU A 332 8.71 -36.63 5.34
N PRO A 333 9.09 -37.10 4.14
CA PRO A 333 9.75 -36.25 3.16
C PRO A 333 8.88 -35.03 2.88
N ALA A 334 9.48 -33.84 2.96
CA ALA A 334 8.73 -32.60 2.81
C ALA A 334 7.97 -32.57 1.46
N GLY A 335 6.72 -32.11 1.53
CA GLY A 335 5.82 -31.93 0.37
C GLY A 335 5.04 -33.15 -0.11
N ASP A 336 5.34 -34.38 0.33
CA ASP A 336 4.61 -35.59 -0.09
C ASP A 336 3.14 -35.55 0.41
N ASP A 337 2.91 -35.01 1.62
CA ASP A 337 1.57 -34.84 2.20
C ASP A 337 0.67 -33.88 1.38
N LEU A 338 1.26 -32.85 0.75
CA LEU A 338 0.51 -31.95 -0.11
C LEU A 338 0.08 -32.64 -1.41
N LEU A 339 0.97 -33.46 -1.98
CA LEU A 339 0.66 -34.21 -3.20
C LEU A 339 -0.43 -35.26 -2.95
N GLU A 340 -0.37 -35.99 -1.84
CA GLU A 340 -1.46 -36.89 -1.42
C GLU A 340 -2.76 -36.11 -1.18
N TRP A 341 -2.69 -34.93 -0.56
CA TRP A 341 -3.86 -34.05 -0.41
C TRP A 341 -4.46 -33.72 -1.78
N ILE A 342 -3.64 -33.33 -2.76
CA ILE A 342 -4.07 -33.03 -4.14
C ILE A 342 -4.78 -34.24 -4.77
N ASN A 343 -4.21 -35.44 -4.66
CA ASN A 343 -4.79 -36.67 -5.23
C ASN A 343 -6.18 -36.99 -4.64
N ASN A 344 -6.41 -36.62 -3.37
CA ASN A 344 -7.66 -36.88 -2.66
C ASN A 344 -8.72 -35.77 -2.82
N HIS A 345 -8.34 -34.59 -3.31
CA HIS A 345 -9.17 -33.38 -3.30
C HIS A 345 -9.52 -32.86 -4.70
N GLY A 346 -9.66 -33.75 -5.69
CA GLY A 346 -10.00 -33.38 -7.06
C GLY A 346 -11.26 -32.52 -7.22
N ALA A 347 -12.29 -32.74 -6.39
CA ALA A 347 -13.53 -31.96 -6.45
C ALA A 347 -13.33 -30.48 -6.14
N ILE A 348 -12.49 -30.14 -5.16
CA ILE A 348 -12.19 -28.75 -4.83
C ILE A 348 -11.24 -28.14 -5.87
N LEU A 349 -10.25 -28.89 -6.36
CA LEU A 349 -9.33 -28.44 -7.41
C LEU A 349 -10.06 -28.05 -8.71
N ASN A 350 -11.13 -28.76 -9.06
CA ASN A 350 -11.98 -28.45 -10.21
C ASN A 350 -12.73 -27.11 -10.11
N THR A 351 -12.82 -26.51 -8.92
CA THR A 351 -13.38 -25.17 -8.75
C THR A 351 -12.38 -24.06 -9.09
N PHE A 352 -11.10 -24.42 -9.26
CA PHE A 352 -10.01 -23.52 -9.64
C PHE A 352 -9.53 -23.84 -11.05
N ARG A 353 -8.86 -22.88 -11.68
CA ARG A 353 -7.99 -23.18 -12.81
C ARG A 353 -6.69 -23.78 -12.27
N PHE A 354 -6.68 -25.10 -12.11
CA PHE A 354 -5.51 -25.82 -11.60
C PHE A 354 -4.43 -25.96 -12.68
N LEU A 355 -3.20 -25.58 -12.35
CA LEU A 355 -2.03 -25.65 -13.22
C LEU A 355 -0.86 -26.32 -12.49
N GLN A 356 0.07 -26.88 -13.25
CA GLN A 356 1.36 -27.33 -12.72
C GLN A 356 2.47 -26.53 -13.40
N SER A 357 3.42 -26.02 -12.61
CA SER A 357 4.64 -25.41 -13.15
C SER A 357 5.56 -26.47 -13.73
N GLU A 358 6.54 -26.07 -14.54
CA GLU A 358 7.61 -26.97 -15.02
C GLU A 358 8.40 -27.60 -13.86
N SER A 359 8.52 -26.92 -12.71
CA SER A 359 9.23 -27.47 -11.56
C SER A 359 8.51 -28.65 -10.89
N CYS A 360 7.20 -28.78 -11.11
CA CYS A 360 6.37 -29.86 -10.56
C CYS A 360 5.68 -30.73 -11.63
N SER A 361 5.92 -30.50 -12.92
CA SER A 361 5.19 -31.16 -14.02
C SER A 361 5.43 -32.68 -14.11
N HIS A 362 6.40 -33.20 -13.37
CA HIS A 362 6.69 -34.62 -13.28
C HIS A 362 5.83 -35.34 -12.24
N PHE A 363 5.05 -34.64 -11.40
CA PHE A 363 4.19 -35.29 -10.40
C PHE A 363 2.82 -35.70 -10.96
N TYR A 364 2.32 -36.84 -10.50
CA TYR A 364 0.95 -37.27 -10.76
C TYR A 364 -0.02 -36.63 -9.76
N THR A 365 -1.01 -35.89 -10.26
CA THR A 365 -1.98 -35.11 -9.45
C THR A 365 -3.43 -35.59 -9.60
N GLY A 366 -3.66 -36.69 -10.30
CA GLY A 366 -4.99 -37.28 -10.46
C GLY A 366 -5.43 -38.14 -9.26
N PRO A 367 -6.66 -38.67 -9.27
CA PRO A 367 -7.10 -39.60 -8.24
C PRO A 367 -6.32 -40.92 -8.30
N ILE A 368 -6.14 -41.56 -7.15
CA ILE A 368 -5.54 -42.88 -6.99
C ILE A 368 -6.61 -43.78 -6.39
N ALA A 369 -7.04 -44.80 -7.13
CA ALA A 369 -8.06 -45.73 -6.66
C ALA A 369 -7.49 -47.15 -6.57
N LEU A 370 -7.68 -47.80 -5.42
CA LEU A 370 -7.35 -49.20 -5.21
C LEU A 370 -8.63 -50.03 -5.34
N GLN A 371 -8.65 -50.92 -6.33
CA GLN A 371 -9.69 -51.92 -6.50
C GLN A 371 -9.18 -53.26 -5.98
N MET A 372 -9.93 -53.87 -5.07
CA MET A 372 -9.62 -55.18 -4.50
C MET A 372 -10.79 -56.13 -4.74
N ASN A 373 -10.54 -57.26 -5.39
CA ASN A 373 -11.48 -58.37 -5.44
C ASN A 373 -11.17 -59.32 -4.27
N ILE A 374 -12.16 -59.57 -3.41
CA ILE A 374 -12.02 -60.47 -2.25
C ILE A 374 -12.54 -61.85 -2.66
N CYS A 375 -11.65 -62.84 -2.69
CA CYS A 375 -11.98 -64.26 -2.91
C CYS A 375 -11.45 -65.10 -1.74
N ASP A 376 -12.26 -66.08 -1.28
CA ASP A 376 -12.09 -66.85 -0.02
C ASP A 376 -10.89 -67.83 0.06
N HIS A 377 -9.77 -67.58 -0.63
CA HIS A 377 -8.57 -68.43 -0.56
C HIS A 377 -7.34 -67.69 -0.04
N ILE A 378 -6.54 -68.35 0.81
CA ILE A 378 -5.50 -67.78 1.68
C ILE A 378 -4.34 -67.06 0.94
N ASP A 379 -4.17 -67.27 -0.37
CA ASP A 379 -3.18 -66.59 -1.24
C ASP A 379 -3.78 -65.50 -2.15
N TRP A 380 -4.95 -64.97 -1.79
CA TRP A 380 -5.74 -64.01 -2.60
C TRP A 380 -5.09 -62.64 -2.84
N PHE A 381 -4.05 -62.28 -2.09
CA PHE A 381 -3.45 -60.95 -2.20
C PHE A 381 -2.61 -60.77 -3.48
N ASP A 382 -2.12 -61.87 -4.05
CA ASP A 382 -1.22 -61.86 -5.21
C ASP A 382 -1.94 -61.70 -6.57
N ILE A 383 -3.27 -61.84 -6.66
CA ILE A 383 -3.91 -62.15 -7.96
C ILE A 383 -4.84 -61.05 -8.53
N GLU A 384 -5.51 -60.21 -7.71
CA GLU A 384 -6.57 -59.32 -8.28
C GLU A 384 -6.69 -57.91 -7.67
N SER A 385 -5.67 -57.39 -6.97
CA SER A 385 -5.68 -55.99 -6.52
C SER A 385 -4.99 -55.08 -7.53
N ILE A 386 -5.74 -54.14 -8.12
CA ILE A 386 -5.25 -53.20 -9.14
C ILE A 386 -5.37 -51.78 -8.60
N VAL A 387 -4.31 -50.99 -8.76
CA VAL A 387 -4.33 -49.55 -8.53
C VAL A 387 -4.42 -48.82 -9.85
N SER A 388 -5.42 -47.96 -9.97
CA SER A 388 -5.59 -47.07 -11.13
C SER A 388 -5.08 -45.66 -10.80
N PHE A 389 -4.17 -45.16 -11.64
CA PHE A 389 -3.69 -43.77 -11.73
C PHE A 389 -4.25 -43.15 -13.01
N GLY A 390 -5.55 -42.86 -13.01
CA GLY A 390 -6.26 -42.46 -14.24
C GLY A 390 -6.38 -43.65 -15.17
N GLU A 391 -5.74 -43.60 -16.34
CA GLU A 391 -5.74 -44.68 -17.34
C GLU A 391 -4.65 -45.73 -17.11
N ILE A 392 -3.71 -45.46 -16.19
CA ILE A 392 -2.60 -46.38 -15.88
C ILE A 392 -3.04 -47.33 -14.76
N GLU A 393 -3.02 -48.63 -15.04
CA GLU A 393 -3.33 -49.67 -14.06
C GLU A 393 -2.05 -50.42 -13.68
N ILE A 394 -1.78 -50.52 -12.37
CA ILE A 394 -0.60 -51.20 -11.83
C ILE A 394 -1.07 -52.21 -10.77
N PRO A 395 -0.64 -53.48 -10.86
CA PRO A 395 -0.90 -54.47 -9.81
C PRO A 395 -0.37 -53.99 -8.45
N PHE A 396 -1.17 -54.10 -7.39
CA PHE A 396 -0.81 -53.60 -6.07
C PHE A 396 0.48 -54.23 -5.52
N ILE A 397 0.78 -55.47 -5.92
CA ILE A 397 2.01 -56.19 -5.56
C ILE A 397 3.29 -55.43 -5.99
N CYS A 398 3.23 -54.61 -7.04
CA CYS A 398 4.36 -53.79 -7.48
C CYS A 398 4.78 -52.75 -6.43
N PHE A 399 3.94 -52.45 -5.45
CA PHE A 399 4.24 -51.50 -4.36
C PHE A 399 4.79 -52.19 -3.10
N LYS A 400 4.98 -53.51 -3.08
CA LYS A 400 5.46 -54.26 -1.91
C LYS A 400 6.76 -53.70 -1.34
N ASP A 401 7.80 -53.57 -2.16
CA ASP A 401 9.11 -53.11 -1.70
C ASP A 401 9.05 -51.65 -1.22
N HIS A 402 8.25 -50.82 -1.90
CA HIS A 402 7.99 -49.44 -1.49
C HIS A 402 7.33 -49.38 -0.11
N ILE A 403 6.30 -50.20 0.13
CA ILE A 403 5.57 -50.27 1.40
C ILE A 403 6.49 -50.73 2.54
N LEU A 404 7.28 -51.78 2.33
CA LEU A 404 8.21 -52.33 3.34
C LEU A 404 9.36 -51.38 3.69
N ASN A 405 9.82 -50.57 2.72
CA ASN A 405 10.90 -49.60 2.92
C ASN A 405 10.41 -48.21 3.32
N HIS A 406 9.09 -48.01 3.48
CA HIS A 406 8.47 -46.70 3.71
C HIS A 406 8.81 -45.64 2.63
N GLU A 407 8.95 -46.07 1.37
CA GLU A 407 9.22 -45.19 0.22
C GLU A 407 7.91 -44.84 -0.52
N ARG A 408 7.37 -43.65 -0.25
CA ARG A 408 6.07 -43.21 -0.82
C ARG A 408 6.11 -42.83 -2.30
N ARG A 409 7.27 -42.52 -2.85
CA ARG A 409 7.41 -42.07 -4.24
C ARG A 409 7.54 -43.27 -5.17
N TYR A 410 6.65 -43.36 -6.15
CA TYR A 410 6.67 -44.41 -7.17
C TYR A 410 6.70 -43.80 -8.57
N GLN A 411 7.62 -44.26 -9.42
CA GLN A 411 7.69 -43.80 -10.81
C GLN A 411 6.74 -44.62 -11.69
N LEU A 412 5.72 -43.95 -12.24
CA LEU A 412 4.77 -44.52 -13.18
C LEU A 412 5.45 -44.85 -14.54
N PRO A 413 4.89 -45.77 -15.33
CA PRO A 413 5.42 -46.15 -16.64
C PRO A 413 5.57 -44.98 -17.64
N ASP A 414 4.78 -43.92 -17.48
CA ASP A 414 4.84 -42.71 -18.29
C ASP A 414 5.89 -41.69 -17.81
N GLY A 415 6.65 -42.02 -16.76
CA GLY A 415 7.70 -41.19 -16.18
C GLY A 415 7.23 -40.22 -15.10
N ARG A 416 5.92 -40.12 -14.82
CA ARG A 416 5.42 -39.30 -13.71
C ARG A 416 5.69 -39.97 -12.36
N VAL A 417 5.84 -39.17 -11.31
CA VAL A 417 6.02 -39.63 -9.93
C VAL A 417 4.68 -39.54 -9.21
N ALA A 418 4.16 -40.69 -8.77
CA ALA A 418 2.98 -40.77 -7.91
C ALA A 418 3.41 -40.86 -6.44
N ILE A 419 2.63 -40.25 -5.55
CA ILE A 419 2.78 -40.39 -4.11
C ILE A 419 1.76 -41.41 -3.62
N LEU A 420 2.25 -42.52 -3.09
CA LEU A 420 1.41 -43.59 -2.56
C LEU A 420 0.70 -43.13 -1.28
N PRO A 421 -0.60 -43.46 -1.12
CA PRO A 421 -1.36 -43.07 0.06
C PRO A 421 -0.76 -43.59 1.37
N LYS A 422 -0.67 -42.73 2.38
CA LYS A 422 -0.07 -43.07 3.68
C LYS A 422 -0.77 -44.23 4.36
N ALA A 423 -2.09 -44.32 4.20
CA ALA A 423 -2.90 -45.39 4.75
C ALA A 423 -2.43 -46.79 4.31
N TRP A 424 -1.77 -46.92 3.15
CA TRP A 424 -1.31 -48.21 2.64
C TRP A 424 -0.14 -48.78 3.45
N PHE A 425 0.76 -47.90 3.88
CA PHE A 425 1.92 -48.26 4.68
C PHE A 425 1.52 -48.75 6.06
N THR A 426 0.44 -48.24 6.64
CA THR A 426 -0.07 -48.75 7.92
C THR A 426 -0.93 -50.00 7.75
N ARG A 427 -1.74 -50.07 6.69
CA ARG A 427 -2.76 -51.11 6.53
C ARG A 427 -2.21 -52.42 5.97
N TYR A 428 -1.19 -52.37 5.11
CA TYR A 428 -0.73 -53.53 4.35
C TYR A 428 0.70 -53.97 4.68
N GLU A 429 1.43 -53.24 5.54
CA GLU A 429 2.80 -53.60 5.92
C GLU A 429 2.87 -54.98 6.59
N GLU A 430 2.00 -55.28 7.56
CA GLU A 430 1.97 -56.61 8.21
C GLU A 430 1.63 -57.73 7.23
N LEU A 431 0.87 -57.44 6.19
CA LEU A 431 0.47 -58.42 5.19
C LEU A 431 1.63 -58.79 4.26
N PHE A 432 2.61 -57.89 4.08
CA PHE A 432 3.78 -58.12 3.22
C PHE A 432 5.03 -58.62 3.95
N ARG A 433 5.01 -58.65 5.28
CA ARG A 433 6.14 -59.04 6.14
C ARG A 433 6.35 -60.55 6.24
#